data_AF-A0A091U8C3-F1
#
_entry.id   AF-A0A091U8C3-F1
#
_cell.length_a   1.000
_cell.length_b   1.000
_cell.length_c   1.000
_cell.angle_alpha   90.00
_cell.angle_beta   90.00
_cell.angle_gamma   90.00
#
_symmetry.space_group_name_H-M   'P 1'
#
loop_
_entity.id
_entity.type
_entity.pdbx_description
1 polymer ?
#
loop_
_entity_poly.entity_id
_entity_poly.type
_entity_poly.pdbx_seq_one_letter_code
_entity_poly.pdbx_strand_id
1 'polypeptide(L)'
;TFFPAVLTLPAGTSATFFCNISVESDSVLEYSLNWYKETNHSQGQKIAEISRNNPQTKTEKYLLTNHTPAFKIEILNLHQNDSGSYYCGLITFFEPDKVMESNRSHLVVTAAPEKTNTTDEPEVEEGDPPDHVKAVLLGILLLAGAVVLLIFGYLTITYRRGVVQKPPSENVSVEEKPPMVSVSTVDYGVLEFQGDQCTQVPPETRPVEQTEYATIVFPEEKPVTPERGKKHQD
;
A
#
# COMPACT_ATOMS: atom_id res chain seq x y z
N THR A 1 1.15 4.85 -22.63
CA THR A 1 2.00 6.06 -22.69
C THR A 1 2.33 6.52 -21.28
N PHE A 2 3.47 7.17 -21.09
CA PHE A 2 3.93 7.67 -19.79
C PHE A 2 4.19 9.18 -19.87
N PHE A 3 3.64 9.97 -18.95
CA PHE A 3 3.67 11.43 -19.05
C PHE A 3 3.69 12.12 -17.67
N PRO A 4 4.15 13.38 -17.58
CA PRO A 4 4.75 14.20 -18.64
C PRO A 4 6.09 13.64 -19.12
N ALA A 5 6.54 14.03 -20.32
CA ALA A 5 7.79 13.53 -20.90
C ALA A 5 9.04 13.99 -20.13
N VAL A 6 9.01 15.19 -19.55
CA VAL A 6 10.08 15.72 -18.71
C VAL A 6 9.44 16.40 -17.50
N LEU A 7 10.01 16.18 -16.33
CA LEU A 7 9.60 16.81 -15.08
C LEU A 7 10.85 17.31 -14.35
N THR A 8 10.85 18.58 -13.94
CA THR A 8 11.95 19.19 -13.19
C THR A 8 11.41 19.74 -11.88
N LEU A 9 11.89 19.20 -10.76
CA LEU A 9 11.38 19.52 -9.42
C LEU A 9 12.54 19.63 -8.42
N PRO A 10 12.40 20.41 -7.33
CA PRO A 10 13.42 20.49 -6.29
C PRO A 10 13.36 19.28 -5.35
N ALA A 11 14.51 18.97 -4.74
CA ALA A 11 14.62 17.94 -3.71
C ALA A 11 13.65 18.21 -2.53
N GLY A 12 13.15 17.15 -1.91
CA GLY A 12 12.16 17.18 -0.83
C GLY A 12 10.70 17.26 -1.29
N THR A 13 10.43 17.53 -2.56
CA THR A 13 9.06 17.53 -3.13
C THR A 13 8.63 16.13 -3.58
N SER A 14 7.46 16.02 -4.21
CA SER A 14 6.98 14.78 -4.84
C SER A 14 6.87 14.95 -6.35
N ALA A 15 7.33 13.96 -7.13
CA ALA A 15 7.13 13.89 -8.57
C ALA A 15 5.90 13.06 -8.91
N THR A 16 5.07 13.51 -9.84
CA THR A 16 3.90 12.75 -10.29
C THR A 16 4.03 12.41 -11.78
N PHE A 17 3.84 11.14 -12.09
CA PHE A 17 3.70 10.65 -13.47
C PHE A 17 2.41 9.85 -13.63
N PHE A 18 1.95 9.77 -14.87
CA PHE A 18 0.77 9.03 -15.26
C PHE A 18 1.13 8.05 -16.36
N CYS A 19 0.68 6.81 -16.19
CA CYS A 19 0.74 5.75 -17.18
C CYS A 19 -0.65 5.50 -17.73
N ASN A 20 -0.91 5.92 -18.96
CA ASN A 20 -2.18 5.65 -19.64
C ASN A 20 -2.06 4.37 -20.47
N ILE A 21 -3.00 3.45 -20.29
CA ILE A 21 -3.05 2.19 -21.02
C ILE A 21 -4.22 2.20 -22.00
N SER A 22 -3.98 1.71 -23.22
CA SER A 22 -5.04 1.38 -24.16
C SER A 22 -5.31 -0.11 -24.05
N VAL A 23 -6.35 -0.49 -23.32
CA VAL A 23 -6.79 -1.89 -23.21
C VAL A 23 -8.09 -2.02 -24.01
N GLU A 24 -8.17 -3.02 -24.88
CA GLU A 24 -9.42 -3.36 -25.57
C GLU A 24 -10.45 -3.81 -24.54
N SER A 25 -11.63 -3.18 -24.58
CA SER A 25 -12.65 -3.20 -23.52
C SER A 25 -13.15 -4.59 -23.07
N ASP A 26 -12.94 -5.61 -23.89
CA ASP A 26 -13.50 -6.96 -23.68
C ASP A 26 -12.55 -7.94 -22.98
N SER A 27 -11.37 -7.47 -22.59
CA SER A 27 -10.40 -8.32 -21.91
C SER A 27 -10.67 -8.38 -20.40
N VAL A 28 -11.28 -9.49 -19.98
CA VAL A 28 -11.28 -10.07 -18.60
C VAL A 28 -9.84 -10.42 -18.13
N LEU A 29 -8.84 -9.83 -18.77
CA LEU A 29 -7.45 -10.16 -18.57
C LEU A 29 -7.00 -9.45 -17.30
N GLU A 30 -6.63 -10.27 -16.31
CA GLU A 30 -5.81 -9.82 -15.20
C GLU A 30 -4.51 -9.26 -15.79
N TYR A 31 -4.18 -8.04 -15.39
CA TYR A 31 -2.92 -7.41 -15.71
C TYR A 31 -2.32 -6.79 -14.46
N SER A 32 -1.00 -6.70 -14.45
CA SER A 32 -0.25 -5.83 -13.54
C SER A 32 0.47 -4.74 -14.31
N LEU A 33 0.52 -3.56 -13.70
CA LEU A 33 1.28 -2.44 -14.21
C LEU A 33 2.50 -2.28 -13.32
N ASN A 34 3.67 -2.31 -13.95
CA ASN A 34 4.95 -2.14 -13.27
C ASN A 34 5.57 -0.81 -13.68
N TRP A 35 6.29 -0.19 -12.75
CA TRP A 35 7.11 0.98 -13.01
C TRP A 35 8.57 0.62 -12.91
N TYR A 36 9.35 1.22 -13.80
CA TYR A 36 10.76 0.98 -13.93
C TYR A 36 11.51 2.30 -13.93
N LYS A 37 12.70 2.27 -13.34
CA LYS A 37 13.72 3.31 -13.48
C LYS A 37 14.88 2.72 -14.27
N GLU A 38 15.29 3.38 -15.35
CA GLU A 38 16.48 2.95 -16.07
C GLU A 38 17.73 3.12 -15.21
N THR A 39 18.53 2.06 -15.18
CA THR A 39 19.85 2.07 -14.55
C THR A 39 20.91 2.49 -15.55
N ASN A 40 22.15 2.70 -15.08
CA ASN A 40 23.29 3.06 -15.94
C ASN A 40 23.53 2.05 -17.09
N HIS A 41 23.06 0.81 -16.95
CA HIS A 41 23.17 -0.24 -17.96
C HIS A 41 22.00 -0.26 -18.96
N SER A 42 21.15 0.77 -18.95
CA SER A 42 19.91 0.85 -19.75
C SER A 42 18.91 -0.29 -19.48
N GLN A 43 19.14 -1.09 -18.43
CA GLN A 43 18.17 -2.06 -17.94
C GLN A 43 17.26 -1.36 -16.92
N GLY A 44 15.94 -1.52 -17.08
CA GLY A 44 14.96 -1.02 -16.12
C GLY A 44 14.96 -1.83 -14.84
N GLN A 45 15.21 -1.17 -13.71
CA GLN A 45 14.95 -1.73 -12.39
C GLN A 45 13.48 -1.50 -12.04
N LYS A 46 12.75 -2.56 -11.71
CA LYS A 46 11.37 -2.44 -11.21
C LYS A 46 11.38 -1.72 -9.86
N ILE A 47 10.61 -0.66 -9.75
CA ILE A 47 10.51 0.18 -8.54
C ILE A 47 9.17 0.08 -7.84
N ALA A 48 8.11 -0.26 -8.58
CA ALA A 48 6.76 -0.40 -8.02
C ALA A 48 5.84 -1.24 -8.93
N GLU A 49 4.73 -1.69 -8.37
CA GLU A 49 3.68 -2.48 -9.04
C GLU A 49 2.30 -2.13 -8.49
N ILE A 50 1.29 -2.13 -9.36
CA ILE A 50 -0.13 -2.16 -8.98
C ILE A 50 -0.89 -3.11 -9.89
N SER A 51 -1.80 -3.89 -9.32
CA SER A 51 -2.72 -4.74 -10.07
C SER A 51 -4.01 -3.99 -10.42
N ARG A 52 -4.72 -4.44 -11.47
CA ARG A 52 -6.00 -3.84 -11.90
C ARG A 52 -7.01 -3.66 -10.76
N ASN A 53 -7.09 -4.62 -9.85
CA ASN A 53 -8.12 -4.64 -8.80
C ASN A 53 -7.71 -3.86 -7.55
N ASN A 54 -6.46 -3.40 -7.48
CA ASN A 54 -5.98 -2.62 -6.36
C ASN A 54 -6.19 -1.12 -6.63
N PRO A 55 -7.00 -0.41 -5.82
CA PRO A 55 -7.20 1.03 -6.01
C PRO A 55 -5.95 1.85 -5.68
N GLN A 56 -5.12 1.38 -4.74
CA GLN A 56 -3.97 2.14 -4.26
C GLN A 56 -2.90 1.25 -3.62
N THR A 57 -1.63 1.53 -3.91
CA THR A 57 -0.48 0.91 -3.23
C THR A 57 0.45 2.00 -2.72
N LYS A 58 0.93 1.88 -1.48
CA LYS A 58 1.81 2.87 -0.86
C LYS A 58 3.03 2.19 -0.25
N THR A 59 4.20 2.75 -0.54
CA THR A 59 5.47 2.44 0.13
C THR A 59 6.03 3.73 0.75
N GLU A 60 7.20 3.66 1.38
CA GLU A 60 7.90 4.86 1.86
C GLU A 60 8.26 5.81 0.72
N LYS A 61 8.57 5.27 -0.46
CA LYS A 61 9.06 6.05 -1.61
C LYS A 61 7.99 6.33 -2.66
N TYR A 62 6.98 5.48 -2.80
CA TYR A 62 6.03 5.54 -3.91
C TYR A 62 4.58 5.48 -3.46
N LEU A 63 3.72 6.28 -4.09
CA LEU A 63 2.27 6.21 -3.96
C LEU A 63 1.65 5.96 -5.34
N LEU A 64 1.01 4.81 -5.51
CA LEU A 64 0.41 4.37 -6.75
C LEU A 64 -1.10 4.43 -6.61
N THR A 65 -1.78 5.07 -7.54
CA THR A 65 -3.24 5.17 -7.55
C THR A 65 -3.79 4.72 -8.90
N ASN A 66 -4.79 3.86 -8.86
CA ASN A 66 -5.46 3.36 -10.03
C ASN A 66 -6.61 4.32 -10.42
N HIS A 67 -6.45 5.03 -11.53
CA HIS A 67 -7.52 5.79 -12.18
C HIS A 67 -7.73 5.28 -13.61
N THR A 68 -7.97 3.95 -13.76
CA THR A 68 -8.15 3.28 -15.06
C THR A 68 -8.96 4.15 -16.04
N PRO A 69 -8.44 4.43 -17.26
CA PRO A 69 -7.25 3.85 -17.88
C PRO A 69 -5.89 4.52 -17.51
N ALA A 70 -5.89 5.56 -16.68
CA ALA A 70 -4.68 6.29 -16.29
C ALA A 70 -4.22 5.92 -14.87
N PHE A 71 -3.06 5.30 -14.75
CA PHE A 71 -2.48 4.94 -13.47
C PHE A 71 -1.50 6.01 -13.02
N LYS A 72 -1.66 6.50 -11.79
CA LYS A 72 -0.81 7.55 -11.24
C LYS A 72 0.29 6.92 -10.38
N ILE A 73 1.52 7.38 -10.53
CA ILE A 73 2.62 7.15 -9.59
C ILE A 73 3.12 8.49 -9.04
N GLU A 74 3.30 8.56 -7.74
CA GLU A 74 4.00 9.65 -7.08
C GLU A 74 5.29 9.13 -6.44
N ILE A 75 6.42 9.76 -6.77
CA ILE A 75 7.71 9.53 -6.13
C ILE A 75 7.84 10.55 -5.01
N LEU A 76 7.78 10.09 -3.78
CA LEU A 76 7.76 10.91 -2.57
C LEU A 76 9.18 11.33 -2.18
N ASN A 77 9.30 12.49 -1.53
CA ASN A 77 10.53 13.02 -0.95
C ASN A 77 11.74 12.87 -1.89
N LEU A 78 11.74 13.65 -2.97
CA LEU A 78 12.74 13.57 -4.04
C LEU A 78 14.15 13.84 -3.52
N HIS A 79 15.08 12.99 -3.93
CA HIS A 79 16.52 13.17 -3.76
C HIS A 79 17.17 13.33 -5.14
N GLN A 80 18.37 13.91 -5.18
CA GLN A 80 19.07 14.15 -6.45
C GLN A 80 19.28 12.86 -7.26
N ASN A 81 19.50 11.76 -6.54
CA ASN A 81 19.69 10.39 -7.01
C ASN A 81 18.44 9.82 -7.69
N ASP A 82 17.25 10.41 -7.45
CA ASP A 82 16.01 10.04 -8.13
C ASP A 82 15.93 10.61 -9.55
N SER A 83 16.86 11.49 -9.95
CA SER A 83 16.94 11.88 -11.35
C SER A 83 17.18 10.67 -12.25
N GLY A 84 16.60 10.68 -13.44
CA GLY A 84 16.76 9.61 -14.41
C GLY A 84 15.54 9.41 -15.30
N SER A 85 15.61 8.33 -16.08
CA SER A 85 14.58 7.94 -17.03
C SER A 85 13.65 6.89 -16.42
N TYR A 86 12.35 7.09 -16.57
CA TYR A 86 11.28 6.29 -15.98
C TYR A 86 10.29 5.86 -17.04
N TYR A 87 9.73 4.67 -16.88
CA TYR A 87 8.68 4.16 -17.76
C TYR A 87 7.78 3.18 -17.02
N CYS A 88 6.59 2.94 -17.55
CA CYS A 88 5.71 1.86 -17.12
C CYS A 88 5.67 0.72 -18.14
N GLY A 89 5.46 -0.50 -17.65
CA GLY A 89 5.25 -1.71 -18.44
C GLY A 89 3.99 -2.45 -18.00
N LEU A 90 3.13 -2.80 -18.95
CA LEU A 90 1.91 -3.57 -18.73
C LEU A 90 2.20 -5.05 -18.98
N ILE A 91 1.88 -5.89 -18.00
CA ILE A 91 2.01 -7.34 -18.09
C ILE A 91 0.62 -7.95 -18.05
N THR A 92 0.26 -8.70 -19.08
CA THR A 92 -0.99 -9.46 -19.17
C THR A 92 -0.73 -10.94 -18.87
N PHE A 93 -1.42 -11.52 -17.89
CA PHE A 93 -1.11 -12.89 -17.43
C PHE A 93 -1.48 -13.99 -18.45
N PHE A 94 -2.40 -13.71 -19.37
CA PHE A 94 -2.83 -14.67 -20.39
C PHE A 94 -1.94 -14.68 -21.64
N GLU A 95 -1.13 -13.64 -21.83
CA GLU A 95 -0.10 -13.55 -22.89
C GLU A 95 1.24 -13.18 -22.22
N PRO A 96 1.84 -14.09 -21.44
CA PRO A 96 3.00 -13.76 -20.59
C PRO A 96 4.23 -13.31 -21.39
N ASP A 97 4.33 -13.68 -22.67
CA ASP A 97 5.46 -13.33 -23.54
C ASP A 97 5.38 -11.88 -24.09
N LYS A 98 4.32 -11.14 -23.76
CA LYS A 98 4.06 -9.81 -24.30
C LYS A 98 4.01 -8.75 -23.19
N VAL A 99 5.17 -8.21 -22.85
CA VAL A 99 5.26 -7.00 -22.01
C VAL A 99 5.12 -5.78 -22.91
N MET A 100 4.12 -4.94 -22.66
CA MET A 100 3.94 -3.68 -23.38
C MET A 100 4.56 -2.53 -22.60
N GLU A 101 5.66 -1.98 -23.10
CA GLU A 101 6.32 -0.82 -22.51
C GLU A 101 5.78 0.50 -23.05
N SER A 102 5.85 1.53 -22.22
CA SER A 102 5.56 2.90 -22.60
C SER A 102 6.80 3.64 -23.12
N ASN A 103 6.59 4.87 -23.60
CA ASN A 103 7.68 5.81 -23.78
C ASN A 103 8.36 6.13 -22.43
N ARG A 104 9.60 6.64 -22.49
CA ARG A 104 10.33 7.10 -21.32
C ARG A 104 9.94 8.53 -20.98
N SER A 105 9.98 8.85 -19.69
CA SER A 105 9.93 10.20 -19.16
C SER A 105 11.16 10.49 -18.31
N HIS A 106 11.65 11.72 -18.34
CA HIS A 106 12.85 12.12 -17.63
C HIS A 106 12.52 12.96 -16.40
N LEU A 107 12.97 12.52 -15.22
CA LEU A 107 12.92 13.29 -13.99
C LEU A 107 14.27 13.97 -13.74
N VAL A 108 14.25 15.28 -13.51
CA VAL A 108 15.40 16.07 -13.08
C VAL A 108 15.13 16.62 -11.70
N VAL A 109 15.91 16.18 -10.72
CA VAL A 109 15.81 16.69 -9.35
C VAL A 109 16.88 17.75 -9.13
N THR A 110 16.41 18.98 -8.90
CA THR A 110 17.25 20.15 -8.59
C THR A 110 17.49 20.27 -7.08
N ALA A 111 18.48 21.07 -6.69
CA ALA A 111 18.72 21.34 -5.27
C ALA A 111 17.45 21.92 -4.62
N ALA A 112 17.24 21.61 -3.34
CA ALA A 112 16.19 22.28 -2.59
C ALA A 112 16.48 23.79 -2.59
N PRO A 113 15.47 24.65 -2.78
CA PRO A 113 15.68 26.08 -2.64
C PRO A 113 16.24 26.35 -1.24
N GLU A 114 17.37 27.04 -1.16
CA GLU A 114 17.88 27.52 0.11
C GLU A 114 16.78 28.36 0.75
N LYS A 115 16.40 28.03 1.98
CA LYS A 115 15.72 29.00 2.83
C LYS A 115 16.74 30.09 3.07
N THR A 116 16.73 31.12 2.23
CA THR A 116 17.44 32.36 2.52
C THR A 116 16.86 32.89 3.82
N ASN A 117 17.52 32.56 4.94
CA ASN A 117 17.43 33.35 6.14
C ASN A 117 18.11 34.68 5.77
N THR A 118 17.33 35.59 5.19
CA THR A 118 17.76 36.96 4.90
C THR A 118 18.04 37.64 6.23
N THR A 119 19.29 37.60 6.66
CA THR A 119 19.92 38.65 7.47
C THR A 119 20.35 39.73 6.47
N ASP A 120 19.89 40.96 6.68
CA ASP A 120 20.00 42.18 5.84
C ASP A 120 18.94 42.34 4.73
N GLU A 121 17.71 42.77 5.06
CA GLU A 121 17.11 44.11 4.77
C GLU A 121 15.64 44.17 5.27
N PRO A 122 14.99 45.35 5.29
CA PRO A 122 14.44 46.01 6.48
C PRO A 122 13.20 45.33 7.09
N GLU A 123 12.97 45.61 8.37
CA GLU A 123 11.75 45.35 9.15
C GLU A 123 10.47 45.22 8.30
N VAL A 124 10.10 43.98 7.94
CA VAL A 124 8.76 43.66 7.47
C VAL A 124 7.98 43.27 8.71
N GLU A 125 7.04 44.15 9.07
CA GLU A 125 6.08 43.91 10.15
C GLU A 125 5.55 42.48 10.12
N GLU A 126 5.57 41.88 11.30
CA GLU A 126 4.81 40.71 11.67
C GLU A 126 3.33 41.03 11.45
N GLY A 127 2.85 40.76 10.24
CA GLY A 127 1.47 40.99 9.83
C GLY A 127 0.55 40.21 10.76
N ASP A 128 -0.11 40.95 11.64
CA ASP A 128 -1.13 40.47 12.55
C ASP A 128 -2.12 39.58 11.79
N PRO A 129 -2.44 38.35 12.26
CA PRO A 129 -3.35 37.49 11.53
C PRO A 129 -4.67 38.26 11.35
N PRO A 130 -5.22 38.28 10.12
CA PRO A 130 -6.25 39.23 9.76
C PRO A 130 -7.43 39.09 10.75
N ASP A 131 -7.98 40.22 11.22
CA ASP A 131 -8.87 40.29 12.40
C ASP A 131 -9.99 39.22 12.44
N HIS A 132 -10.46 38.79 11.27
CA HIS A 132 -11.44 37.71 11.14
C HIS A 132 -10.92 36.35 11.66
N VAL A 133 -9.65 36.01 11.46
CA VAL A 133 -9.04 34.75 11.94
C VAL A 133 -8.93 34.76 13.46
N LYS A 134 -8.52 35.89 14.06
CA LYS A 134 -8.49 36.06 15.52
C LYS A 134 -9.89 35.98 16.11
N ALA A 135 -10.87 36.64 15.50
CA ALA A 135 -12.26 36.60 15.94
C ALA A 135 -12.86 35.19 15.84
N VAL A 136 -12.57 34.46 14.76
CA VAL A 136 -13.00 33.06 14.60
C VAL A 136 -12.33 32.16 15.63
N LEU A 137 -11.02 32.31 15.88
CA LEU A 137 -10.29 31.51 16.87
C LEU A 137 -10.83 31.74 18.28
N LEU A 138 -11.05 33.00 18.67
CA LEU A 138 -11.67 33.36 19.95
C LEU A 138 -13.10 32.85 20.05
N GLY A 139 -13.87 32.90 18.96
CA GLY A 139 -15.21 32.33 18.88
C GLY A 139 -15.23 30.82 19.11
N ILE A 140 -14.31 30.08 18.48
CA ILE A 140 -14.16 28.63 18.67
C ILE A 140 -13.76 28.31 20.11
N LEU A 141 -12.82 29.06 20.69
CA LEU A 141 -12.38 28.90 22.08
C LEU A 141 -13.54 29.11 23.08
N LEU A 142 -14.35 30.16 22.88
CA LEU A 142 -15.52 30.45 23.71
C LEU A 142 -16.61 29.38 23.58
N LEU A 143 -16.90 28.93 22.37
CA LEU A 143 -17.86 27.85 22.10
C LEU A 143 -17.42 26.55 22.75
N ALA A 144 -16.16 26.16 22.58
CA ALA A 144 -15.60 24.97 23.21
C ALA A 144 -15.68 25.05 24.74
N GLY A 145 -15.33 26.20 25.32
CA GLY A 145 -15.44 26.44 26.76
C GLY A 145 -16.88 26.32 27.27
N ALA A 146 -17.86 26.89 26.56
CA ALA A 146 -19.27 26.80 26.92
C ALA A 146 -19.77 25.34 26.89
N VAL A 147 -19.40 24.57 25.87
CA VAL A 147 -19.76 23.14 25.77
C VAL A 147 -19.19 22.33 26.93
N VAL A 148 -17.92 22.56 27.30
CA VAL A 148 -17.29 21.90 28.45
C VAL A 148 -18.01 22.24 29.76
N LEU A 149 -18.38 23.51 29.97
CA LEU A 149 -19.13 23.94 31.16
C LEU A 149 -20.53 23.30 31.21
N LEU A 150 -21.22 23.16 30.07
CA LEU A 150 -22.51 22.48 30.00
C LEU A 150 -22.39 20.99 30.33
N ILE A 151 -21.36 20.31 29.83
CA ILE A 151 -21.08 18.90 30.16
C ILE A 151 -20.82 18.75 31.66
N PHE A 152 -19.96 19.61 32.23
CA PHE A 152 -19.65 19.58 33.66
C PHE A 152 -20.89 19.90 34.53
N GLY A 153 -21.69 20.88 34.12
CA GLY A 153 -22.98 21.20 34.74
C GLY A 153 -23.96 20.04 34.70
N TYR A 154 -24.07 19.37 33.55
CA TYR A 154 -24.91 18.19 33.39
C TYR A 154 -24.45 17.02 34.27
N LEU A 155 -23.15 16.74 34.31
CA LEU A 155 -22.59 15.70 35.17
C LEU A 155 -22.81 16.02 36.66
N THR A 156 -22.61 17.27 37.08
CA THR A 156 -22.84 17.66 38.48
C THR A 156 -24.31 17.56 38.88
N ILE A 157 -25.25 17.90 37.99
CA ILE A 157 -26.69 17.74 38.24
C ILE A 157 -27.07 16.26 38.31
N THR A 158 -26.60 15.43 37.38
CA THR A 158 -26.90 13.99 37.36
C THR A 158 -26.28 13.26 38.54
N TYR A 159 -25.06 13.60 38.95
CA TYR A 159 -24.44 13.09 40.18
C TYR A 159 -25.21 13.50 41.43
N ARG A 160 -25.64 14.78 41.55
CA ARG A 160 -26.47 15.21 42.69
C ARG A 160 -27.85 14.54 42.71
N ARG A 161 -28.44 14.30 41.54
CA ARG A 161 -29.75 13.65 41.42
C ARG A 161 -29.67 12.12 41.65
N GLY A 162 -28.54 11.49 41.33
CA GLY A 162 -28.25 10.09 41.66
C GLY A 162 -28.00 9.84 43.15
N VAL A 163 -27.62 10.87 43.92
CA VAL A 163 -27.46 10.78 45.39
C VAL A 163 -28.78 10.93 46.14
N VAL A 164 -29.84 11.49 45.51
CA VAL A 164 -31.14 11.75 46.17
C VAL A 164 -32.15 10.60 46.00
N GLN A 165 -31.93 9.65 45.10
CA GLN A 165 -32.80 8.47 44.97
C GLN A 165 -32.15 7.21 45.53
N LYS A 166 -32.19 7.08 46.86
CA LYS A 166 -32.13 5.77 47.49
C LYS A 166 -33.18 5.69 48.61
N PRO A 167 -34.31 4.99 48.41
CA PRO A 167 -35.12 4.47 49.50
C PRO A 167 -34.89 2.95 49.69
N PRO A 168 -35.26 2.40 50.87
CA PRO A 168 -34.86 1.08 51.33
C PRO A 168 -35.95 -0.02 51.22
N SER A 169 -35.45 -1.25 51.06
CA SER A 169 -35.97 -2.58 51.47
C SER A 169 -37.35 -3.12 51.02
N GLU A 170 -37.37 -4.46 50.91
CA GLU A 170 -38.47 -5.42 51.07
C GLU A 170 -39.15 -6.06 49.81
N ASN A 171 -38.83 -7.35 49.62
CA ASN A 171 -39.74 -8.51 49.49
C ASN A 171 -40.00 -9.20 48.12
N VAL A 172 -39.36 -10.39 48.00
CA VAL A 172 -39.91 -11.74 47.66
C VAL A 172 -40.63 -12.02 46.31
N SER A 173 -39.97 -12.93 45.55
CA SER A 173 -40.46 -14.05 44.70
C SER A 173 -41.51 -13.82 43.60
N VAL A 174 -41.19 -14.18 42.34
CA VAL A 174 -41.70 -15.39 41.65
C VAL A 174 -40.86 -15.64 40.37
N GLU A 175 -40.53 -16.92 40.22
CA GLU A 175 -39.98 -17.69 39.10
C GLU A 175 -40.42 -17.28 37.67
N GLU A 176 -39.46 -17.15 36.75
CA GLU A 176 -39.64 -17.53 35.33
C GLU A 176 -38.28 -17.83 34.67
N LYS A 177 -38.14 -19.05 34.13
CA LYS A 177 -36.95 -19.57 33.43
C LYS A 177 -37.00 -19.13 31.96
N PRO A 178 -35.94 -18.57 31.35
CA PRO A 178 -35.97 -18.28 29.92
C PRO A 178 -35.71 -19.55 29.08
N PRO A 179 -36.27 -19.60 27.86
CA PRO A 179 -36.31 -20.79 27.02
C PRO A 179 -34.96 -21.08 26.37
N MET A 180 -34.73 -22.38 26.21
CA MET A 180 -33.59 -23.02 25.55
C MET A 180 -33.45 -22.51 24.11
N VAL A 181 -32.41 -21.71 23.83
CA VAL A 181 -31.99 -21.39 22.46
C VAL A 181 -30.93 -22.42 22.08
N SER A 182 -31.29 -23.32 21.16
CA SER A 182 -30.37 -24.27 20.56
C SER A 182 -29.37 -23.51 19.67
N VAL A 183 -28.15 -23.34 20.14
CA VAL A 183 -27.02 -22.91 19.30
C VAL A 183 -26.57 -24.12 18.50
N SER A 184 -26.66 -24.03 17.16
CA SER A 184 -26.03 -25.01 16.28
C SER A 184 -24.52 -24.77 16.33
N THR A 185 -23.83 -25.55 17.16
CA THR A 185 -22.37 -25.64 17.16
C THR A 185 -21.96 -26.54 15.99
N VAL A 186 -21.19 -25.99 15.05
CA VAL A 186 -20.59 -26.79 13.97
C VAL A 186 -19.51 -27.66 14.59
N ASP A 187 -19.63 -28.96 14.40
CA ASP A 187 -18.68 -29.97 14.88
C ASP A 187 -17.46 -29.98 13.95
N TYR A 188 -16.33 -29.45 14.42
CA TYR A 188 -15.07 -29.54 13.70
C TYR A 188 -14.44 -30.90 14.01
N GLY A 189 -14.52 -31.82 13.05
CA GLY A 189 -13.85 -33.11 13.14
C GLY A 189 -12.34 -32.94 13.32
N VAL A 190 -11.79 -33.50 14.41
CA VAL A 190 -10.35 -33.60 14.66
C VAL A 190 -9.79 -34.75 13.82
N LEU A 191 -8.77 -34.47 13.00
CA LEU A 191 -8.02 -35.51 12.31
C LEU A 191 -6.98 -36.09 13.26
N GLU A 192 -7.19 -37.35 13.66
CA GLU A 192 -6.22 -38.13 14.41
C GLU A 192 -5.21 -38.73 13.42
N PHE A 193 -3.99 -38.18 13.41
CA PHE A 193 -2.88 -38.78 12.69
C PHE A 193 -2.32 -39.92 13.55
N GLN A 194 -2.40 -41.17 13.06
CA GLN A 194 -1.75 -42.32 13.68
C GLN A 194 -0.24 -42.10 13.66
N GLY A 195 0.30 -41.56 14.77
CA GLY A 195 1.70 -41.68 15.10
C GLY A 195 1.97 -43.13 15.49
N ASP A 196 2.67 -43.85 14.62
CA ASP A 196 3.10 -45.22 14.88
C ASP A 196 3.84 -45.27 16.23
N GLN A 197 3.38 -46.14 17.14
CA GLN A 197 3.93 -46.25 18.48
C GLN A 197 5.32 -46.89 18.41
N CYS A 198 6.37 -46.10 18.65
CA CYS A 198 7.68 -46.65 18.97
C CYS A 198 7.94 -46.56 20.48
N THR A 199 8.07 -47.74 21.08
CA THR A 199 8.45 -48.01 22.46
C THR A 199 9.69 -47.20 22.90
N GLN A 200 9.64 -46.68 24.13
CA GLN A 200 10.73 -45.93 24.77
C GLN A 200 11.97 -46.80 25.01
N VAL A 201 13.15 -46.35 24.56
CA VAL A 201 14.50 -46.80 24.99
C VAL A 201 15.47 -45.57 24.96
N PRO A 202 16.50 -45.47 25.85
CA PRO A 202 17.20 -44.22 26.24
C PRO A 202 18.17 -43.60 25.19
N PRO A 203 18.76 -42.41 25.46
CA PRO A 203 19.27 -41.50 24.42
C PRO A 203 20.68 -41.88 23.95
N GLU A 204 20.84 -42.15 22.67
CA GLU A 204 22.14 -42.30 22.03
C GLU A 204 22.10 -41.71 20.61
N THR A 205 23.06 -40.81 20.37
CA THR A 205 23.56 -40.27 19.10
C THR A 205 22.58 -39.79 18.02
N ARG A 206 22.55 -38.46 17.83
CA ARG A 206 21.87 -37.76 16.72
C ARG A 206 22.32 -38.30 15.36
N PRO A 207 21.43 -38.72 14.44
CA PRO A 207 21.77 -38.80 13.03
C PRO A 207 21.67 -37.40 12.42
N VAL A 208 22.70 -37.03 11.68
CA VAL A 208 22.78 -35.81 10.87
C VAL A 208 21.57 -35.76 9.94
N GLU A 209 20.88 -34.62 9.94
CA GLU A 209 19.72 -34.30 9.12
C GLU A 209 20.12 -34.42 7.63
N GLN A 210 19.88 -35.60 7.03
CA GLN A 210 20.09 -35.81 5.60
C GLN A 210 19.00 -35.07 4.84
N THR A 211 19.33 -33.86 4.39
CA THR A 211 18.53 -33.16 3.37
C THR A 211 18.82 -33.81 2.02
N GLU A 212 17.85 -34.56 1.51
CA GLU A 212 17.91 -35.14 0.17
C GLU A 212 17.50 -34.08 -0.86
N TYR A 213 18.44 -33.71 -1.74
CA TYR A 213 18.17 -32.83 -2.87
C TYR A 213 17.94 -33.69 -4.12
N ALA A 214 16.79 -33.52 -4.78
CA ALA A 214 16.56 -34.09 -6.10
C ALA A 214 17.24 -33.24 -7.18
N THR A 215 18.01 -33.87 -8.07
CA THR A 215 18.63 -33.18 -9.21
C THR A 215 17.65 -33.14 -10.37
N ILE A 216 17.29 -31.94 -10.83
CA ILE A 216 16.46 -31.75 -12.02
C ILE A 216 17.39 -31.75 -13.25
N VAL A 217 17.21 -32.71 -14.16
CA VAL A 217 17.96 -32.80 -15.42
C VAL A 217 17.07 -32.34 -16.56
N PHE A 218 17.50 -31.29 -17.28
CA PHE A 218 16.82 -30.83 -18.49
C PHE A 218 17.31 -31.64 -19.70
N PRO A 219 16.41 -32.07 -20.61
CA PRO A 219 16.80 -32.71 -21.85
C PRO A 219 17.56 -31.73 -22.77
N GLU A 220 18.59 -32.21 -23.46
CA GLU A 220 19.33 -31.40 -24.44
C GLU A 220 18.43 -30.96 -25.58
N GLU A 221 18.55 -29.67 -25.95
CA GLU A 221 17.90 -29.09 -27.11
C GLU A 221 18.32 -29.85 -28.38
N LYS A 222 17.34 -30.31 -29.16
CA LYS A 222 17.63 -30.96 -30.44
C LYS A 222 18.34 -29.97 -31.37
N PRO A 223 19.42 -30.37 -32.05
CA PRO A 223 20.07 -29.50 -33.02
C PRO A 223 19.10 -29.17 -34.15
N VAL A 224 18.88 -27.87 -34.36
CA VAL A 224 18.18 -27.33 -35.53
C VAL A 224 18.96 -27.79 -36.76
N THR A 225 18.35 -28.65 -37.57
CA THR A 225 18.90 -29.08 -38.84
C THR A 225 18.86 -27.88 -39.79
N PRO A 226 19.99 -27.45 -40.38
CA PRO A 226 19.95 -26.36 -41.36
C PRO A 226 19.29 -26.89 -42.63
N GLU A 227 18.24 -26.22 -43.10
CA GLU A 227 17.67 -26.46 -44.42
C GLU A 227 18.77 -26.39 -45.48
N ARG A 228 18.93 -27.49 -46.21
CA ARG A 228 19.89 -27.62 -47.30
C ARG A 228 19.44 -26.76 -48.47
N GLY A 229 20.07 -25.61 -48.63
CA GLY A 229 19.94 -24.76 -49.80
C GLY A 229 20.37 -25.45 -51.10
N LYS A 230 19.55 -25.18 -52.13
CA LYS A 230 19.84 -25.06 -53.57
C LYS A 230 20.24 -26.30 -54.38
N LYS A 231 19.39 -26.61 -55.35
CA LYS A 231 19.83 -27.09 -56.68
C LYS A 231 19.18 -26.21 -57.75
N HIS A 232 19.95 -25.24 -58.28
CA HIS A 232 19.71 -24.71 -59.62
C HIS A 232 20.22 -25.76 -60.61
N GLN A 233 19.45 -26.00 -61.66
CA GLN A 233 19.90 -26.76 -62.83
C GLN A 233 19.42 -25.99 -64.07
N ASP A 234 20.44 -25.51 -64.80
CA ASP A 234 20.54 -25.08 -66.20
C ASP A 234 19.34 -24.43 -66.90
#